data_AF-A0A0F4TWH3-F1
#
_entry.id   AF-A0A0F4TWH3-F1
#
_cell.length_a   1.000
_cell.length_b   1.000
_cell.length_c   1.000
_cell.angle_alpha   90.00
_cell.angle_beta   90.00
_cell.angle_gamma   90.00
#
_symmetry.space_group_name_H-M   'P 1'
#
loop_
_entity.id
_entity.type
_entity.pdbx_description
1 polymer ?
#
loop_
_entity_poly.entity_id
_entity_poly.type
_entity_poly.pdbx_seq_one_letter_code
_entity_poly.pdbx_strand_id
1 'polypeptide(L)'
;MKICGIEIKGSEAIIAVASLDDQVLSHVALATKKIALDDDDEAANVKVFAAQVASFVRENAIDRIAIKKRSKKGEFAGGPTTFKIEGVFQLLENCEVTLLSPQTINAQNKKFDFALPDTLNKYQHEAFKAACSALMKK
;
A
#
# COMPACT_ATOMS: atom_id res chain seq x y z
N MET A 1 7.65 4.74 -13.71
CA MET A 1 6.44 4.78 -12.88
C MET A 1 6.74 4.21 -11.50
N LYS A 2 6.39 4.91 -10.42
CA LYS A 2 6.51 4.48 -9.02
C LYS A 2 5.12 4.13 -8.49
N ILE A 3 4.92 2.87 -8.12
CA ILE A 3 3.70 2.42 -7.46
C ILE A 3 3.99 2.17 -5.99
N CYS A 4 3.18 2.78 -5.12
CA CYS A 4 3.19 2.50 -3.69
C CYS A 4 2.22 1.36 -3.38
N GLY A 5 2.76 0.25 -2.91
CA GLY A 5 1.98 -0.85 -2.38
C GLY A 5 1.70 -0.66 -0.90
N ILE A 6 0.50 -1.05 -0.46
CA ILE A 6 0.06 -0.89 0.93
C ILE A 6 -0.52 -2.20 1.46
N GLU A 7 -0.07 -2.60 2.64
CA GLU A 7 -0.76 -3.57 3.49
C GLU A 7 -1.24 -2.86 4.76
N ILE A 8 -2.54 -2.95 5.06
CA ILE A 8 -3.10 -2.36 6.28
C ILE A 8 -3.15 -3.44 7.37
N LYS A 9 -2.55 -3.16 8.53
CA LYS A 9 -2.56 -4.03 9.72
C LYS A 9 -2.85 -3.21 10.97
N GLY A 10 -3.93 -3.55 11.67
CA GLY A 10 -4.38 -2.78 12.83
C GLY A 10 -4.68 -1.33 12.44
N SER A 11 -3.98 -0.39 13.06
CA SER A 11 -4.06 1.04 12.76
C SER A 11 -2.93 1.55 11.87
N GLU A 12 -2.12 0.66 11.26
CA GLU A 12 -0.97 1.04 10.44
C GLU A 12 -1.17 0.72 8.96
N ALA A 13 -0.83 1.69 8.10
CA ALA A 13 -0.59 1.48 6.69
C ALA A 13 0.90 1.18 6.48
N ILE A 14 1.23 -0.08 6.18
CA ILE A 14 2.60 -0.51 5.86
C ILE A 14 2.87 -0.25 4.38
N ILE A 15 3.99 0.38 4.08
CA ILE A 15 4.31 0.95 2.77
C ILE A 15 5.52 0.26 2.16
N ALA A 16 5.47 -0.01 0.87
CA ALA A 16 6.65 -0.31 0.05
C ALA A 16 6.45 0.23 -1.36
N VAL A 17 7.51 0.77 -1.98
CA VAL A 17 7.42 1.38 -3.31
C VAL A 17 8.21 0.55 -4.30
N ALA A 18 7.60 0.24 -5.43
CA ALA A 18 8.23 -0.43 -6.54
C ALA A 18 8.23 0.46 -7.78
N SER A 19 9.23 0.29 -8.63
CA SER A 19 9.27 0.84 -9.98
C SER A 19 9.52 -0.27 -10.99
N LEU A 20 9.05 -0.03 -12.22
CA LEU A 20 9.31 -0.87 -13.37
C LEU A 20 10.10 -0.07 -14.39
N ASP A 21 11.27 -0.58 -14.77
CA ASP A 21 12.10 -0.06 -15.85
C ASP A 21 12.55 -1.20 -16.75
N ASP A 22 12.34 -1.10 -18.06
CA ASP A 22 12.63 -2.18 -19.04
C ASP A 22 12.16 -3.59 -18.59
N GLN A 23 10.96 -3.68 -18.02
CA GLN A 23 10.37 -4.92 -17.44
C GLN A 23 11.08 -5.46 -16.19
N VAL A 24 12.06 -4.74 -15.65
CA VAL A 24 12.75 -5.07 -14.41
C VAL A 24 12.08 -4.37 -13.23
N LEU A 25 11.58 -5.15 -12.29
CA LEU A 25 11.03 -4.66 -11.03
C LEU A 25 12.15 -4.28 -10.07
N SER A 26 12.04 -3.11 -9.46
CA SER A 26 13.00 -2.59 -8.49
C SER A 26 12.29 -2.05 -7.25
N HIS A 27 12.89 -2.24 -6.08
CA HIS A 27 12.45 -1.60 -4.84
C HIS A 27 13.02 -0.19 -4.74
N VAL A 28 12.16 0.78 -4.47
CA VAL A 28 12.53 2.17 -4.18
C VAL A 28 12.55 2.35 -2.66
N ALA A 29 13.74 2.33 -2.08
CA ALA A 29 13.90 2.45 -0.62
C ALA A 29 13.49 3.85 -0.13
N LEU A 30 12.55 3.89 0.81
CA LEU A 30 12.09 5.12 1.46
C LEU A 30 12.35 5.08 2.97
N ALA A 31 12.52 6.26 3.58
CA ALA A 31 12.62 6.40 5.02
C ALA A 31 11.31 6.01 5.73
N THR A 32 10.18 6.46 5.18
CA THR A 32 8.83 6.14 5.67
C THR A 32 8.42 4.74 5.22
N LYS A 33 8.29 3.83 6.19
CA LYS A 33 7.91 2.42 5.97
C LYS A 33 6.48 2.11 6.43
N LYS A 34 5.91 3.01 7.25
CA LYS A 34 4.55 2.94 7.76
C LYS A 34 4.02 4.33 8.11
N ILE A 35 2.71 4.51 8.01
CA ILE A 35 1.99 5.67 8.54
C ILE A 35 0.88 5.11 9.43
N ALA A 36 0.79 5.59 10.67
CA ALA A 36 -0.20 5.13 11.63
C ALA A 36 -1.37 6.11 11.70
N LEU A 37 -2.59 5.59 11.78
CA LEU A 37 -3.75 6.34 12.24
C LEU A 37 -3.80 6.20 13.77
N ASP A 38 -3.73 7.31 14.49
CA ASP A 38 -4.00 7.32 15.93
C ASP A 38 -5.50 7.08 16.19
N ASP A 39 -6.05 7.45 17.36
CA ASP A 39 -7.45 7.23 17.70
C ASP A 39 -8.39 7.64 16.56
N ASP A 40 -9.05 6.66 15.95
CA ASP A 40 -9.81 6.85 14.72
C ASP A 40 -11.21 7.42 14.95
N ASP A 41 -11.64 7.54 16.21
CA ASP A 41 -12.86 8.26 16.58
C ASP A 41 -12.63 9.78 16.68
N GLU A 42 -11.38 10.21 16.82
CA GLU A 42 -10.99 11.62 16.83
C GLU A 42 -10.78 12.16 15.42
N ALA A 43 -11.67 13.06 14.98
CA ALA A 43 -11.61 13.66 13.64
C ALA A 43 -10.29 14.40 13.37
N ALA A 44 -9.64 14.93 14.41
CA ALA A 44 -8.33 15.57 14.29
C ALA A 44 -7.26 14.57 13.82
N ASN A 45 -7.23 13.37 14.38
CA ASN A 45 -6.27 12.33 14.03
C ASN A 45 -6.48 11.84 12.60
N VAL A 46 -7.73 11.65 12.18
CA VAL A 46 -8.06 11.26 10.79
C VAL A 46 -7.58 12.33 9.80
N LYS A 47 -7.72 13.62 10.13
CA LYS A 47 -7.23 14.73 9.29
C LYS A 47 -5.70 14.78 9.24
N VAL A 48 -5.02 14.55 10.36
CA VAL A 48 -3.54 14.45 10.42
C VAL A 48 -3.05 13.30 9.55
N PHE A 49 -3.67 12.12 9.68
CA PHE A 49 -3.36 10.96 8.85
C PHE A 49 -3.55 11.26 7.35
N ALA A 50 -4.68 11.88 6.97
CA ALA A 50 -4.93 12.28 5.59
C ALA A 50 -3.88 13.27 5.06
N ALA A 51 -3.49 14.26 5.86
CA ALA A 51 -2.45 15.22 5.50
C ALA A 51 -1.07 14.53 5.33
N GLN A 52 -0.71 13.61 6.22
CA GLN A 52 0.52 12.83 6.13
C GLN A 52 0.55 11.95 4.88
N VAL A 53 -0.56 11.27 4.57
CA VAL A 53 -0.70 10.47 3.35
C VAL A 53 -0.52 11.33 2.10
N ALA A 54 -1.19 12.49 2.03
CA ALA A 54 -1.07 13.40 0.90
C ALA A 54 0.35 13.96 0.75
N SER A 55 1.01 14.33 1.84
CA SER A 55 2.42 14.77 1.82
C SER A 55 3.35 13.65 1.36
N PHE A 56 3.19 12.44 1.90
CA PHE A 56 3.98 11.27 1.49
C PHE A 56 3.90 11.03 -0.02
N VAL A 57 2.69 11.07 -0.60
CA VAL A 57 2.48 10.88 -2.04
C VAL A 57 3.22 11.94 -2.87
N ARG A 58 3.10 13.22 -2.47
CA ARG A 58 3.74 14.34 -3.17
C ARG A 58 5.28 14.28 -3.06
N GLU A 59 5.80 14.12 -1.85
CA GLU A 59 7.24 14.16 -1.56
C GLU A 59 8.00 13.02 -2.24
N ASN A 60 7.36 11.87 -2.43
CA ASN A 60 8.00 10.69 -3.02
C ASN A 60 7.67 10.50 -4.51
N ALA A 61 6.89 11.42 -5.09
CA ALA A 61 6.38 11.36 -6.47
C ALA A 61 5.74 10.00 -6.79
N ILE A 62 4.76 9.60 -5.98
CA ILE A 62 4.02 8.35 -6.16
C ILE A 62 2.98 8.53 -7.27
N ASP A 63 3.07 7.73 -8.33
CA ASP A 63 2.15 7.82 -9.46
C ASP A 63 0.80 7.15 -9.14
N ARG A 64 0.84 5.99 -8.49
CA ARG A 64 -0.35 5.18 -8.14
C ARG A 64 -0.17 4.44 -6.83
N ILE A 65 -1.30 4.07 -6.22
CA ILE A 65 -1.35 3.25 -5.00
C ILE A 65 -2.07 1.93 -5.27
N ALA A 66 -1.50 0.84 -4.76
CA ALA A 66 -2.10 -0.50 -4.77
C ALA A 66 -2.25 -1.02 -3.34
N ILE A 67 -3.49 -1.13 -2.85
CA ILE A 67 -3.78 -1.61 -1.50
C ILE A 67 -4.17 -3.09 -1.55
N LYS A 68 -3.53 -3.93 -0.72
CA LYS A 68 -3.98 -5.30 -0.47
C LYS A 68 -5.33 -5.27 0.24
N LYS A 69 -6.38 -5.63 -0.49
CA LYS A 69 -7.78 -5.60 -0.04
C LYS A 69 -7.99 -6.47 1.19
N ARG A 70 -8.69 -5.93 2.19
CA ARG A 70 -9.16 -6.68 3.37
C ARG A 70 -10.56 -7.26 3.11
N SER A 71 -10.82 -8.47 3.64
CA SER A 71 -12.16 -9.06 3.62
C SER A 71 -13.11 -8.26 4.52
N LYS A 72 -14.35 -8.04 4.10
CA LYS A 72 -15.37 -7.35 4.90
C LYS A 72 -16.14 -8.27 5.86
N LYS A 73 -15.94 -9.58 5.74
CA LYS A 73 -16.63 -10.64 6.49
C LYS A 73 -15.70 -11.83 6.73
N GLY A 74 -16.05 -12.68 7.69
CA GLY A 74 -15.30 -13.86 8.08
C GLY A 74 -14.30 -13.59 9.20
N GLU A 75 -13.70 -14.66 9.73
CA GLU A 75 -12.77 -14.63 10.87
C GLU A 75 -11.55 -13.71 10.65
N PHE A 76 -11.14 -13.52 9.40
CA PHE A 76 -9.99 -12.69 9.02
C PHE A 76 -10.40 -11.33 8.40
N ALA A 77 -11.60 -10.84 8.72
CA ALA A 77 -12.09 -9.56 8.22
C ALA A 77 -11.22 -8.37 8.69
N GLY A 78 -11.19 -7.29 7.91
CA GLY A 78 -10.66 -6.00 8.36
C GLY A 78 -11.47 -5.44 9.52
N GLY A 79 -10.79 -4.83 10.49
CA GLY A 79 -11.45 -4.04 11.52
C GLY A 79 -11.91 -2.68 10.98
N PRO A 80 -12.81 -1.96 11.68
CA PRO A 80 -13.32 -0.66 11.25
C PRO A 80 -12.22 0.35 10.90
N THR A 81 -11.20 0.47 11.76
CA THR A 81 -10.04 1.36 11.57
C THR A 81 -9.33 1.09 10.23
N THR A 82 -9.20 -0.18 9.82
CA THR A 82 -8.56 -0.53 8.54
C THR A 82 -9.32 0.01 7.32
N PHE A 83 -10.64 0.09 7.40
CA PHE A 83 -11.47 0.65 6.33
C PHE A 83 -11.50 2.18 6.34
N LYS A 84 -11.35 2.83 7.51
CA LYS A 84 -11.11 4.28 7.57
C LYS A 84 -9.78 4.64 6.88
N ILE A 85 -8.71 3.89 7.18
CA ILE A 85 -7.40 4.04 6.49
C ILE A 85 -7.55 3.85 4.97
N GLU A 86 -8.19 2.77 4.53
CA GLU A 86 -8.46 2.51 3.09
C GLU A 86 -9.21 3.68 2.44
N GLY A 87 -10.27 4.15 3.10
CA GLY A 87 -11.09 5.26 2.61
C GLY A 87 -10.29 6.57 2.47
N VAL A 88 -9.42 6.89 3.42
CA VAL A 88 -8.57 8.09 3.33
C VAL A 88 -7.63 8.03 2.12
N PHE A 89 -7.01 6.87 1.85
CA PHE A 89 -6.21 6.72 0.63
C PHE A 89 -7.07 6.90 -0.64
N GLN A 90 -8.28 6.33 -0.66
CA GLN A 90 -9.19 6.44 -1.81
C GLN A 90 -9.68 7.87 -2.09
N LEU A 91 -9.57 8.79 -1.13
CA LEU A 91 -9.94 10.20 -1.30
C LEU A 91 -8.83 11.06 -1.94
N LEU A 92 -7.66 10.48 -2.24
CA LEU A 92 -6.59 11.22 -2.92
C LEU A 92 -7.02 11.67 -4.33
N GLU A 93 -7.07 12.98 -4.55
CA GLU A 93 -7.56 13.56 -5.81
C GLU A 93 -6.64 13.29 -7.00
N ASN A 94 -5.32 13.26 -6.78
CA ASN A 94 -4.31 13.22 -7.84
C ASN A 94 -3.46 11.95 -7.81
N CYS A 95 -3.97 10.86 -7.21
CA CYS A 95 -3.28 9.57 -7.17
C CYS A 95 -4.29 8.43 -7.25
N GLU A 96 -4.24 7.64 -8.32
CA GLU A 96 -5.17 6.53 -8.50
C GLU A 96 -4.91 5.44 -7.45
N VAL A 97 -5.96 5.06 -6.71
CA VAL A 97 -5.91 4.02 -5.70
C VAL A 97 -6.68 2.78 -6.16
N THR A 98 -5.99 1.65 -6.28
CA THR A 98 -6.58 0.38 -6.68
C THR A 98 -6.53 -0.63 -5.53
N LEU A 99 -7.63 -1.36 -5.31
CA LEU A 99 -7.66 -2.48 -4.36
C LEU A 99 -7.37 -3.80 -5.08
N LEU A 100 -6.36 -4.53 -4.63
CA LEU A 100 -6.00 -5.85 -5.15
C LEU A 100 -6.39 -6.94 -4.17
N SER A 101 -7.08 -7.98 -4.65
CA SER A 101 -7.39 -9.13 -3.80
C SER A 101 -6.10 -9.89 -3.43
N PRO A 102 -6.03 -10.49 -2.23
CA PRO A 102 -4.91 -11.36 -1.87
C PRO A 102 -4.66 -12.47 -2.91
N GLN A 103 -5.73 -13.02 -3.50
CA GLN A 103 -5.65 -14.03 -4.55
C GLN A 103 -4.96 -13.48 -5.81
N THR A 104 -5.29 -12.26 -6.22
CA THR A 104 -4.65 -11.59 -7.35
C THR A 104 -3.15 -11.38 -7.09
N ILE A 105 -2.79 -10.88 -5.92
CA ILE A 105 -1.39 -10.64 -5.54
C ILE A 105 -0.60 -11.95 -5.55
N ASN A 106 -1.15 -13.01 -4.94
CA ASN A 106 -0.51 -14.32 -4.89
C ASN A 106 -0.35 -14.93 -6.29
N ALA A 107 -1.35 -14.80 -7.17
CA ALA A 107 -1.28 -15.29 -8.54
C ALA A 107 -0.21 -14.55 -9.37
N GLN A 108 -0.11 -13.23 -9.22
CA GLN A 108 0.93 -12.43 -9.87
C GLN A 108 2.32 -12.78 -9.36
N ASN A 109 2.48 -12.88 -8.03
CA ASN A 109 3.75 -13.29 -7.41
C ASN A 109 4.19 -14.68 -7.88
N LYS A 110 3.26 -15.64 -8.00
CA LYS A 110 3.59 -16.98 -8.52
C LYS A 110 3.97 -16.97 -10.00
N LYS A 111 3.38 -16.08 -10.80
CA LYS A 111 3.63 -15.98 -12.24
C LYS A 111 4.97 -15.33 -12.56
N PHE A 112 5.35 -14.31 -11.80
CA PHE A 112 6.51 -13.46 -12.08
C PHE A 112 7.66 -13.62 -11.09
N ASP A 113 7.48 -14.45 -10.06
CA ASP A 113 8.44 -14.75 -9.00
C ASP A 113 9.11 -13.48 -8.44
N PHE A 114 8.31 -12.62 -7.82
CA PHE A 114 8.80 -11.34 -7.32
C PHE A 114 9.92 -11.55 -6.30
N ALA A 115 11.15 -11.21 -6.71
CA ALA A 115 12.29 -11.15 -5.81
C ALA A 115 11.99 -10.15 -4.68
N LEU A 116 12.33 -10.52 -3.45
CA LEU A 116 12.17 -9.67 -2.26
C LEU A 116 13.56 -9.15 -1.88
N PRO A 117 13.89 -7.88 -2.18
CA PRO A 117 15.22 -7.35 -1.91
C PRO A 117 15.51 -7.30 -0.40
N ASP A 118 16.75 -7.56 0.02
CA ASP A 118 17.17 -7.53 1.43
C ASP A 118 17.00 -6.16 2.09
N THR A 119 16.86 -5.10 1.28
CA THR A 119 16.51 -3.75 1.74
C THR A 119 15.11 -3.63 2.34
N LEU A 120 14.22 -4.60 2.10
CA LEU A 120 12.87 -4.63 2.67
C LEU A 120 12.87 -5.25 4.07
N ASN A 121 12.10 -4.66 4.96
CA ASN A 121 11.74 -5.35 6.20
C ASN A 121 10.71 -6.44 5.90
N LYS A 122 10.77 -7.57 6.64
CA LYS A 122 9.82 -8.69 6.47
C LYS A 122 8.35 -8.26 6.51
N TYR A 123 8.02 -7.27 7.33
CA TYR A 123 6.64 -6.77 7.45
C TYR A 123 6.18 -5.97 6.21
N GLN A 124 7.09 -5.49 5.35
CA GLN A 124 6.78 -4.75 4.12
C GLN A 124 6.56 -5.67 2.90
N HIS A 125 6.86 -6.97 2.99
CA HIS A 125 6.84 -7.88 1.84
C HIS A 125 5.49 -7.91 1.12
N GLU A 126 4.39 -7.93 1.87
CA GLU A 126 3.05 -7.99 1.28
C GLU A 126 2.64 -6.67 0.62
N ALA A 127 3.07 -5.54 1.18
CA ALA A 127 2.93 -4.24 0.55
C ALA A 127 3.74 -4.20 -0.76
N PHE A 128 4.98 -4.67 -0.76
CA PHE A 128 5.83 -4.69 -1.95
C PHE A 128 5.23 -5.56 -3.07
N LYS A 129 4.74 -6.76 -2.74
CA LYS A 129 4.05 -7.62 -3.70
C LYS A 129 2.81 -6.96 -4.29
N ALA A 130 2.07 -6.15 -3.52
CA ALA A 130 0.94 -5.39 -4.04
C ALA A 130 1.39 -4.35 -5.09
N ALA A 131 2.49 -3.64 -4.84
CA ALA A 131 3.09 -2.71 -5.80
C ALA A 131 3.51 -3.43 -7.09
N CYS A 132 4.29 -4.51 -6.97
CA CYS A 132 4.74 -5.31 -8.12
C CYS A 132 3.56 -5.88 -8.92
N SER A 133 2.53 -6.37 -8.24
CA SER A 133 1.32 -6.90 -8.89
C SER A 133 0.61 -5.84 -9.72
N ALA A 134 0.57 -4.59 -9.24
CA ALA A 134 -0.04 -3.48 -9.99
C ALA A 134 0.82 -3.06 -11.19
N LEU A 135 2.15 -3.07 -11.06
CA LEU A 135 3.07 -2.77 -12.17
C LEU A 135 2.99 -3.81 -13.29
N MET A 136 2.79 -5.09 -12.95
CA MET A 136 2.72 -6.18 -13.93
C MET A 136 1.33 -6.38 -14.55
N LYS A 137 0.30 -5.75 -13.97
CA LYS A 137 -1.07 -5.82 -14.47
C LYS A 137 -1.26 -4.74 -15.54
N LYS A 138 -1.09 -5.12 -16.81
CA LYS A 138 -1.56 -4.33 -17.96
C LYS A 138 -3.09 -4.29 -17.98
#